data_AF-A0A9E5JYT3-F1
#
_entry.id   AF-A0A9E5JYT3-F1
#
_cell.length_a   1.000
_cell.length_b   1.000
_cell.length_c   1.000
_cell.angle_alpha   90.00
_cell.angle_beta   90.00
_cell.angle_gamma   90.00
#
_symmetry.space_group_name_H-M   'P 1'
#
loop_
_entity.id
_entity.type
_entity.pdbx_description
1 polymer ?
#
loop_
_entity_poly.entity_id
_entity_poly.type
_entity_poly.pdbx_seq_one_letter_code
_entity_poly.pdbx_strand_id
1 'polypeptide(L)' 'MIISTNRDRPTERAFLVGLETHKSGRIETGESLEELGLLVQSAGGEVADQATQKLDTPVAPT' A
#
# COMPACT_ATOMS: atom_id res chain seq x y z
N MET A 1 9.57 -26.74 23.76
CA MET A 1 9.49 -26.18 22.39
C MET A 1 8.53 -25.00 22.43
N ILE A 2 9.04 -23.78 22.45
CA ILE A 2 8.20 -22.57 22.36
C ILE A 2 7.81 -22.46 20.89
N ILE A 3 6.52 -22.64 20.58
CA ILE A 3 6.00 -22.34 19.25
C ILE A 3 5.72 -20.84 19.26
N SER A 4 6.63 -20.05 18.68
CA SER A 4 6.37 -18.63 18.41
C SER A 4 5.21 -18.54 17.43
N THR A 5 4.02 -18.27 17.93
CA THR A 5 2.85 -18.01 17.10
C THR A 5 2.97 -16.58 16.53
N ASN A 6 2.35 -16.32 15.38
CA ASN A 6 2.39 -15.00 14.72
C ASN A 6 1.88 -13.84 15.61
N ARG A 7 1.27 -14.13 16.77
CA ARG A 7 0.80 -13.14 17.75
C ARG A 7 1.90 -12.35 18.44
N ASP A 8 3.13 -12.86 18.48
CA ASP A 8 4.25 -12.19 19.16
C ASP A 8 5.03 -11.25 18.22
N ARG A 9 4.67 -11.17 16.94
CA ARG A 9 5.34 -10.31 15.96
C ARG A 9 4.66 -8.94 15.95
N PRO A 10 5.44 -7.84 15.92
CA PRO A 10 4.88 -6.52 15.67
C PRO A 10 4.07 -6.51 14.37
N THR A 11 2.89 -5.89 14.39
CA THR A 11 2.08 -5.68 13.19
C THR A 11 2.91 -4.89 12.18
N GLU A 12 3.05 -5.43 10.96
CA GLU A 12 3.74 -4.74 9.89
C GLU A 12 2.93 -3.52 9.44
N ARG A 13 3.61 -2.38 9.28
CA ARG A 13 3.00 -1.11 8.88
C ARG A 13 3.33 -0.82 7.42
N ALA A 14 2.32 -0.58 6.61
CA ALA A 14 2.44 -0.27 5.19
C ALA A 14 2.19 1.22 4.93
N PHE A 15 3.05 1.83 4.10
CA PHE A 15 2.80 3.13 3.50
C PHE A 15 2.39 2.91 2.05
N LEU A 16 1.18 3.30 1.69
CA LEU A 16 0.64 3.04 0.35
C LEU A 16 1.02 4.17 -0.61
N VAL A 17 1.50 3.81 -1.80
CA VAL A 17 1.91 4.79 -2.82
C VAL A 17 1.12 4.58 -4.09
N GLY A 18 0.32 5.57 -4.47
CA GLY A 18 -0.41 5.61 -5.72
C GLY A 18 0.36 6.36 -6.80
N LEU A 19 0.30 5.88 -8.03
CA LEU A 19 0.88 6.54 -9.19
C LEU A 19 -0.23 7.05 -10.11
N GLU A 20 -0.33 8.37 -10.25
CA GLU A 20 -1.22 9.02 -11.21
C GLU A 20 -0.47 9.25 -12.53
N THR A 21 -1.02 8.75 -13.63
CA THR A 21 -0.48 8.89 -14.99
C THR A 21 -1.55 9.43 -15.94
N HIS A 22 -1.22 9.65 -17.21
CA HIS A 22 -2.25 9.94 -18.22
C HIS A 22 -3.28 8.82 -18.42
N LYS A 23 -2.98 7.60 -17.98
CA LYS A 23 -3.87 6.43 -18.08
C LYS A 23 -4.68 6.15 -16.81
N SER A 24 -4.29 6.74 -15.69
CA SER A 24 -4.86 6.50 -14.37
C SER A 24 -4.88 7.80 -13.60
N GLY A 25 -6.05 8.40 -13.48
CA GLY A 25 -6.26 9.68 -12.83
C GLY A 25 -6.45 9.52 -11.32
N ARG A 26 -6.67 10.67 -10.68
CA ARG A 26 -6.81 10.76 -9.22
C ARG A 26 -7.93 9.90 -8.65
N ILE A 27 -9.04 9.75 -9.37
CA ILE A 27 -10.20 8.96 -8.91
C ILE A 27 -9.82 7.47 -8.94
N GLU A 28 -9.37 6.96 -10.08
CA GLU A 28 -9.03 5.54 -10.21
C GLU A 28 -7.88 5.14 -9.28
N THR A 29 -6.88 6.01 -9.11
CA THR A 29 -5.78 5.79 -8.17
C THR A 29 -6.27 5.80 -6.72
N GLY A 30 -7.23 6.66 -6.37
CA GLY A 30 -7.83 6.68 -5.04
C GLY A 30 -8.60 5.41 -4.70
N GLU A 31 -9.46 4.95 -5.61
CA GLU A 31 -10.21 3.68 -5.46
C GLU A 31 -9.26 2.48 -5.34
N SER A 32 -8.19 2.46 -6.13
CA SER A 32 -7.17 1.40 -6.06
C SER A 32 -6.42 1.40 -4.72
N LEU A 33 -6.15 2.59 -4.15
CA LEU A 33 -5.49 2.70 -2.84
C LEU A 33 -6.42 2.27 -1.70
N GLU A 34 -7.71 2.54 -1.80
CA GLU A 34 -8.71 2.04 -0.85
C GLU A 34 -8.75 0.50 -0.85
N GLU A 35 -8.84 -0.11 -2.03
CA GLU A 35 -8.82 -1.57 -2.18
C GLU A 35 -7.51 -2.17 -1.65
N LEU A 36 -6.35 -1.58 -1.99
CA LEU A 36 -5.06 -2.01 -1.48
C LEU A 36 -4.99 -1.93 0.06
N GLY A 37 -5.60 -0.92 0.66
CA GLY A 37 -5.71 -0.80 2.12
C GLY A 37 -6.52 -1.94 2.76
N LEU A 38 -7.56 -2.44 2.09
CA LEU A 38 -8.30 -3.62 2.55
C LEU A 38 -7.44 -4.89 2.44
N LEU A 39 -6.64 -5.01 1.37
CA LEU A 39 -5.70 -6.13 1.22
C LEU A 39 -4.65 -6.16 2.32
N VAL A 40 -4.06 -5.01 2.67
CA VAL A 40 -3.11 -4.90 3.80
C VAL A 40 -3.72 -5.38 5.11
N GLN A 41 -4.94 -4.92 5.42
CA GLN A 41 -5.65 -5.34 6.63
C GLN A 41 -5.94 -6.84 6.63
N SER A 42 -6.36 -7.39 5.49
CA SER A 42 -6.62 -8.83 5.34
C SER A 42 -5.37 -9.70 5.52
N ALA A 43 -4.20 -9.16 5.18
CA ALA A 43 -2.90 -9.80 5.38
C ALA A 43 -2.39 -9.70 6.83
N GLY A 44 -3.11 -9.00 7.71
CA GLY A 44 -2.72 -8.76 9.11
C GLY A 44 -1.76 -7.60 9.30
N GLY A 45 -1.60 -6.74 8.28
CA GLY A 45 -0.86 -5.49 8.39
C GLY A 45 -1.75 -4.30 8.78
N GLU A 46 -1.11 -3.16 8.99
CA GLU A 46 -1.75 -1.87 9.27
C GLU A 46 -1.33 -0.83 8.23
N VAL A 47 -2.28 -0.04 7.72
CA VAL A 47 -1.93 1.10 6.85
C VAL A 47 -1.52 2.27 7.74
N ALA A 48 -0.26 2.67 7.65
CA ALA A 48 0.28 3.80 8.39
C ALA A 48 -0.14 5.14 7.78
N ASP A 49 -0.10 5.24 6.46
CA ASP A 49 -0.47 6.43 5.68
C ASP A 49 -0.51 6.07 4.18
N GLN A 50 -0.90 7.03 3.35
CA GLN A 50 -0.89 6.91 1.90
C GLN A 50 -0.50 8.23 1.21
N ALA A 51 0.13 8.14 0.05
CA ALA A 51 0.39 9.29 -0.81
C ALA A 51 0.18 8.94 -2.29
N THR A 52 -0.19 9.94 -3.09
CA THR A 52 -0.17 9.83 -4.54
C THR A 52 0.96 10.67 -5.13
N GLN A 53 1.59 10.15 -6.17
CA GLN A 53 2.57 10.86 -6.98
C GLN A 53 2.09 10.93 -8.41
N LYS A 54 2.17 12.11 -9.02
CA LYS A 54 1.87 12.30 -10.44
C LYS A 54 3.14 12.22 -11.28
N LEU A 55 3.15 11.34 -12.29
CA LEU A 55 4.21 11.20 -13.28
C LEU A 55 3.61 10.89 -14.66
N ASP A 56 4.29 11.27 -15.74
CA ASP A 56 3.81 10.95 -17.10
C ASP A 56 3.87 9.43 -17.39
N THR A 57 4.89 8.75 -16.85
CA THR A 57 5.14 7.31 -17.00
C THR A 57 5.92 6.78 -15.78
N PRO A 58 5.83 5.48 -15.42
CA PRO A 58 6.73 4.88 -14.45
C PRO A 58 8.19 5.06 -14.86
N VAL A 59 9.05 5.39 -13.90
CA VAL A 59 10.49 5.58 -14.10
C VAL A 59 11.29 4.65 -13.19
N ALA A 60 12.41 4.14 -13.69
CA ALA A 60 13.35 3.38 -12.87
C ALA A 60 14.15 4.32 -11.95
N PRO A 61 14.55 3.88 -10.75
CA PRO A 61 15.50 4.62 -9.92
C PRO A 61 16.85 4.77 -10.66
N THR A 62 17.48 5.92 -10.49
CA THR A 62 18.83 6.23 -11.02
C THR A 62 19.90 6.04 -9.97
#